data_AF-A0A955R3C0-F1
#
_entry.id   AF-A0A955R3C0-F1
#
_cell.length_a   1.000
_cell.length_b   1.000
_cell.length_c   1.000
_cell.angle_alpha   90.00
_cell.angle_beta   90.00
_cell.angle_gamma   90.00
#
_symmetry.space_group_name_H-M   'P 1'
#
loop_
_entity.id
_entity.type
_entity.pdbx_description
1 polymer ?
#
loop_
_entity_poly.entity_id
_entity_poly.type
_entity_poly.pdbx_seq_one_letter_code
_entity_poly.pdbx_strand_id
1 'polypeptide(L)'
;MWIREGECHQCGECCRMVNITAVRDVTLRQHGSLEELRLYMKYRGIRVVGEDVATNRLFYELDIPCEQLTEDNGCRVHNSPEKPLLCLKYPEEPGDIPECGYTFRKKSPMP
;
A
#
# COMPACT_ATOMS: atom_id res chain seq x y z
N MET A 1 -6.31 16.33 -0.67
CA MET A 1 -6.78 15.18 0.13
C MET A 1 -7.93 14.51 -0.60
N TRP A 2 -7.97 13.19 -0.65
CA TRP A 2 -9.04 12.42 -1.30
C TRP A 2 -10.09 12.03 -0.27
N ILE A 3 -11.36 11.97 -0.70
CA ILE A 3 -12.45 11.36 0.06
C ILE A 3 -12.74 10.02 -0.60
N ARG A 4 -12.64 8.95 0.18
CA ARG A 4 -12.92 7.58 -0.25
C ARG A 4 -14.37 7.22 0.02
N GLU A 5 -15.03 6.64 -0.98
CA GLU A 5 -16.43 6.25 -0.96
C GLU A 5 -16.60 4.81 -1.47
N GLY A 6 -17.70 4.15 -1.11
CA GLY A 6 -17.95 2.74 -1.41
C GLY A 6 -17.57 1.81 -0.25
N GLU A 7 -17.51 0.52 -0.56
CA GLU A 7 -17.30 -0.55 0.43
C GLU A 7 -16.34 -1.63 -0.07
N CYS A 8 -15.77 -2.37 0.87
CA CYS A 8 -14.95 -3.53 0.55
C CYS A 8 -15.87 -4.65 0.04
N HIS A 9 -15.66 -5.11 -1.18
CA HIS A 9 -16.41 -6.23 -1.79
C HIS A 9 -15.57 -7.49 -2.01
N GLN A 10 -14.59 -7.75 -1.14
CA GLN A 10 -13.78 -8.98 -1.13
C GLN A 10 -12.81 -9.20 -2.31
N CYS A 11 -12.59 -8.25 -3.23
CA CYS A 11 -11.66 -8.38 -4.38
C CYS A 11 -10.19 -8.78 -4.13
N GLY A 12 -9.71 -8.82 -2.88
CA GLY A 12 -8.37 -9.29 -2.54
C GLY A 12 -7.19 -8.39 -2.97
N GLU A 13 -7.41 -7.31 -3.69
CA GLU A 13 -6.34 -6.39 -4.17
C GLU A 13 -5.42 -5.90 -3.04
N CYS A 14 -5.99 -5.62 -1.85
CA CYS A 14 -5.22 -5.19 -0.68
C CYS A 14 -4.24 -6.25 -0.14
N CYS A 15 -4.40 -7.50 -0.55
CA CYS A 15 -3.62 -8.66 -0.12
C CYS A 15 -2.61 -9.15 -1.16
N ARG A 16 -2.60 -8.58 -2.37
CA ARG A 16 -1.67 -9.01 -3.45
C ARG A 16 -0.23 -8.61 -3.19
N MET A 17 0.00 -7.45 -2.57
CA MET A 17 1.34 -6.94 -2.26
C MET A 17 1.32 -6.18 -0.94
N VAL A 18 2.40 -6.31 -0.17
CA VAL A 18 2.58 -5.51 1.05
C VAL A 18 3.23 -4.19 0.67
N ASN A 19 2.52 -3.09 0.95
CA ASN A 19 3.01 -1.74 0.77
C ASN A 19 3.50 -1.18 2.12
N ILE A 20 4.75 -0.71 2.16
CA ILE A 20 5.35 -0.14 3.37
C ILE A 20 5.83 1.29 3.08
N THR A 21 5.48 2.21 3.98
CA THR A 21 6.01 3.57 3.97
C THR A 21 7.07 3.72 5.05
N ALA A 22 8.24 4.23 4.67
CA ALA A 22 9.33 4.56 5.59
C ALA A 22 9.62 6.06 5.59
N VAL A 23 10.27 6.55 6.66
CA VAL A 23 10.77 7.92 6.71
C VAL A 23 12.01 8.03 5.84
N ARG A 24 11.93 8.86 4.81
CA ARG A 24 12.95 8.93 3.75
C ARG A 24 14.33 9.29 4.31
N ASP A 25 14.44 10.41 5.00
CA ASP A 25 15.75 10.93 5.41
C ASP A 25 16.44 10.06 6.47
N VAL A 26 15.67 9.39 7.32
CA VAL A 26 16.21 8.40 8.27
C VAL A 26 16.77 7.20 7.53
N THR A 27 16.00 6.67 6.58
CA THR A 27 16.41 5.54 5.75
C THR A 27 17.66 5.87 4.93
N LEU A 28 17.68 7.01 4.24
CA LEU A 28 18.81 7.38 3.40
C LEU A 28 20.08 7.65 4.21
N ARG A 29 19.95 8.18 5.43
CA ARG A 29 21.09 8.31 6.36
C ARG A 29 21.67 6.96 6.76
N GLN A 30 20.81 5.95 6.96
CA GLN A 30 21.23 4.60 7.30
C GLN A 30 21.91 3.88 6.13
N HIS A 31 21.43 4.07 4.91
CA HIS A 31 21.89 3.34 3.72
C HIS A 31 22.86 4.14 2.82
N GLY A 32 23.08 5.41 3.11
CA GLY A 32 23.98 6.30 2.37
C GLY A 32 23.35 6.95 1.14
N SER A 33 22.69 6.17 0.28
CA SER A 33 22.03 6.66 -0.92
C SER A 33 20.78 5.85 -1.29
N LEU A 34 19.94 6.39 -2.17
CA LEU A 34 18.79 5.68 -2.72
C LEU A 34 19.22 4.47 -3.58
N GLU A 35 20.37 4.56 -4.23
CA GLU A 35 20.93 3.50 -5.05
C GLU A 35 21.39 2.31 -4.19
N GLU A 36 22.16 2.59 -3.14
CA GLU A 36 22.59 1.59 -2.16
C GLU A 36 21.40 0.94 -1.45
N LEU A 37 20.40 1.74 -1.07
CA LEU A 37 19.15 1.24 -0.51
C LEU A 37 18.45 0.27 -1.47
N ARG A 38 18.29 0.65 -2.74
CA ARG A 38 17.66 -0.20 -3.78
C ARG A 38 18.41 -1.52 -3.93
N LEU A 39 19.74 -1.48 -3.97
CA LEU A 39 20.57 -2.68 -4.07
C LEU A 39 20.41 -3.58 -2.84
N TYR A 40 20.49 -3.00 -1.64
CA TYR A 40 20.34 -3.73 -0.37
C TYR A 40 18.96 -4.41 -0.24
N MET A 41 17.89 -3.69 -0.60
CA MET A 41 16.51 -4.18 -0.53
C MET A 41 16.24 -5.27 -1.57
N LYS A 42 16.81 -5.14 -2.78
CA LYS A 42 16.68 -6.13 -3.85
C LYS A 42 17.15 -7.51 -3.43
N TYR A 43 18.21 -7.62 -2.60
CA TYR A 43 18.69 -8.91 -2.08
C TYR A 43 17.66 -9.67 -1.24
N ARG A 44 16.59 -9.00 -0.79
CA ARG A 44 15.51 -9.57 0.03
C ARG A 44 14.17 -9.61 -0.71
N GLY A 45 14.17 -9.34 -2.01
CA GLY A 45 12.94 -9.29 -2.81
C GLY A 45 12.06 -8.06 -2.54
N ILE A 46 12.60 -7.03 -1.89
CA ILE A 46 11.88 -5.79 -1.58
C ILE A 46 12.16 -4.77 -2.68
N ARG A 47 11.10 -4.17 -3.25
CA ARG A 47 11.20 -3.13 -4.28
C ARG A 47 11.04 -1.76 -3.66
N VAL A 48 11.94 -0.83 -3.98
CA VAL A 48 11.74 0.60 -3.71
C VAL A 48 11.02 1.20 -4.89
N VAL A 49 9.73 1.50 -4.72
CA VAL A 49 8.82 1.87 -5.82
C VAL A 49 8.64 3.37 -5.98
N GLY A 50 9.05 4.16 -4.98
CA GLY A 50 9.02 5.61 -5.10
C GLY A 50 9.48 6.34 -3.84
N GLU A 51 9.52 7.66 -3.95
CA GLU A 51 9.75 8.57 -2.83
C GLU A 51 8.85 9.80 -2.99
N ASP A 52 8.47 10.39 -1.86
CA ASP A 52 7.89 11.72 -1.79
C ASP A 52 8.77 12.59 -0.89
N VAL A 53 9.56 13.46 -1.53
CA VAL A 53 10.50 14.36 -0.85
C VAL A 53 9.75 15.40 -0.02
N ALA A 54 8.61 15.90 -0.51
CA ALA A 54 7.86 16.95 0.17
C ALA A 54 7.26 16.47 1.49
N THR A 55 6.87 15.19 1.56
CA THR A 55 6.32 14.58 2.78
C THR A 55 7.30 13.66 3.52
N ASN A 56 8.57 13.60 3.09
CA ASN A 56 9.64 12.80 3.69
C ASN A 56 9.31 11.28 3.74
N ARG A 57 8.77 10.73 2.64
CA ARG A 57 8.34 9.33 2.54
C ARG A 57 9.14 8.55 1.50
N LEU A 58 9.39 7.27 1.79
CA LEU A 58 9.84 6.24 0.85
C LEU A 58 8.82 5.12 0.79
N PHE A 59 8.58 4.60 -0.40
CA PHE A 59 7.58 3.55 -0.64
C PHE A 59 8.27 2.26 -1.04
N TYR A 60 7.92 1.18 -0.33
CA TYR A 60 8.37 -0.17 -0.61
C TYR A 60 7.21 -1.08 -0.96
N GLU A 61 7.47 -2.01 -1.86
CA GLU A 61 6.59 -3.13 -2.15
C GLU A 61 7.31 -4.45 -1.91
N LEU A 62 6.58 -5.39 -1.31
CA LEU A 62 7.01 -6.75 -1.12
C LEU A 62 5.97 -7.68 -1.72
N ASP A 63 6.46 -8.60 -2.55
CA ASP A 63 5.65 -9.68 -3.12
C ASP A 63 5.65 -10.86 -2.12
N ILE A 64 4.84 -10.73 -1.08
CA ILE A 64 4.66 -11.76 -0.06
C ILE A 64 3.23 -12.29 -0.22
N PRO A 65 3.06 -13.60 -0.46
CA PRO A 65 1.74 -14.18 -0.60
C PRO A 65 0.94 -14.03 0.69
N CYS A 66 -0.27 -13.50 0.57
CA CYS A 66 -1.18 -13.39 1.70
C CYS A 66 -1.96 -14.69 1.89
N GLU A 67 -1.80 -15.33 3.04
CA GLU A 67 -2.51 -16.58 3.39
C GLU A 67 -4.04 -16.40 3.46
N GLN A 68 -4.50 -15.16 3.63
CA GLN A 68 -5.92 -14.81 3.66
C GLN A 68 -6.52 -14.57 2.27
N LEU A 69 -5.72 -14.70 1.20
CA LEU A 69 -6.19 -14.66 -0.17
C LEU A 69 -6.54 -16.09 -0.63
N THR A 70 -7.74 -16.27 -1.17
CA THR A 70 -8.16 -17.53 -1.80
C THR A 70 -7.63 -17.60 -3.24
N GLU A 71 -7.69 -18.79 -3.85
CA GLU A 71 -7.19 -19.02 -5.22
C GLU A 71 -7.93 -18.17 -6.28
N ASP A 72 -9.16 -17.77 -6.00
CA ASP A 72 -10.00 -16.88 -6.81
C ASP A 72 -9.85 -15.38 -6.44
N ASN A 73 -8.77 -15.01 -5.73
CA ASN A 73 -8.52 -13.64 -5.22
C ASN A 73 -9.54 -13.13 -4.19
N GLY A 74 -10.34 -14.00 -3.59
CA GLY A 74 -11.22 -13.63 -2.48
C GLY A 74 -10.46 -13.43 -1.16
N CYS A 75 -10.96 -12.53 -0.31
CA CYS A 75 -10.47 -12.37 1.06
C CYS A 75 -11.21 -13.28 2.06
N ARG A 76 -10.51 -14.24 2.67
CA ARG A 76 -11.07 -15.21 3.65
C ARG A 76 -11.66 -14.54 4.90
N VAL A 77 -11.06 -13.44 5.35
CA VAL A 77 -11.49 -12.70 6.54
C VAL A 77 -12.45 -11.55 6.20
N HIS A 78 -13.11 -11.60 5.03
CA HIS A 78 -14.15 -10.64 4.71
C HIS A 78 -15.30 -10.72 5.76
N ASN A 79 -15.65 -9.57 6.35
CA ASN A 79 -16.63 -9.43 7.44
C ASN A 79 -16.32 -10.22 8.72
N SER A 80 -15.04 -10.56 8.95
CA SER A 80 -14.55 -11.18 10.18
C SER A 80 -13.87 -10.14 11.09
N PRO A 81 -13.91 -10.32 12.43
CA PRO A 81 -13.09 -9.55 13.37
C PRO A 81 -11.57 -9.73 13.15
N GLU A 82 -11.14 -10.77 12.45
CA GLU A 82 -9.73 -10.99 12.09
C GLU A 82 -9.24 -10.04 10.97
N LYS A 83 -10.15 -9.32 10.30
CA LYS A 83 -9.80 -8.35 9.28
C LYS A 83 -9.05 -7.17 9.91
N PRO A 84 -7.76 -6.95 9.60
CA PRO A 84 -7.00 -5.89 10.24
C PRO A 84 -7.46 -4.51 9.76
N LEU A 85 -7.27 -3.49 10.61
CA LEU A 85 -7.64 -2.10 10.32
C LEU A 85 -7.02 -1.58 9.01
N LEU A 86 -5.81 -2.04 8.66
CA LEU A 86 -5.14 -1.63 7.43
C LEU A 86 -5.94 -2.04 6.18
N CYS A 87 -6.54 -3.23 6.17
CA CYS A 87 -7.41 -3.68 5.07
C CYS A 87 -8.66 -2.80 4.92
N LEU A 88 -9.15 -2.22 6.03
CA LEU A 88 -10.28 -1.29 5.99
C LEU A 88 -9.88 0.07 5.44
N LYS A 89 -8.59 0.43 5.44
CA LYS A 89 -8.07 1.71 4.95
C LYS A 89 -7.57 1.66 3.50
N TYR A 90 -7.35 0.46 2.95
CA TYR A 90 -6.94 0.30 1.56
C TYR A 90 -8.12 0.49 0.59
N PRO A 91 -7.92 1.15 -0.56
CA PRO A 91 -6.79 2.00 -0.89
C PRO A 91 -6.92 3.34 -0.16
N GLU A 92 -5.81 3.99 0.18
CA GLU A 92 -5.86 5.32 0.82
C GLU A 92 -6.08 6.45 -0.21
N GLU A 93 -5.63 6.25 -1.43
CA GLU A 93 -5.70 7.21 -2.53
C GLU A 93 -6.03 6.51 -3.87
N PRO A 94 -6.47 7.26 -4.89
CA PRO A 94 -6.76 6.67 -6.20
C PRO A 94 -5.48 6.11 -6.82
N GLY A 95 -5.59 4.94 -7.41
CA GLY A 95 -4.53 4.28 -8.16
C GLY A 95 -5.12 3.28 -9.15
N ASP A 96 -4.26 2.63 -9.93
CA ASP A 96 -4.66 1.62 -10.91
C ASP A 96 -4.96 0.29 -10.21
N ILE A 97 -6.09 0.24 -9.49
CA ILE A 97 -6.56 -0.94 -8.75
C ILE A 97 -7.86 -1.41 -9.40
N PRO A 98 -7.78 -2.27 -10.43
CA PRO A 98 -8.86 -2.50 -11.38
C PRO A 98 -10.13 -3.08 -10.75
N GLU A 99 -9.99 -3.88 -9.70
CA GLU A 99 -11.09 -4.63 -9.10
C GLU A 99 -11.55 -4.06 -7.76
N CYS A 100 -11.16 -2.84 -7.36
CA CYS A 100 -11.53 -2.30 -6.06
C CYS A 100 -12.93 -1.65 -6.05
N GLY A 101 -13.75 -1.98 -5.04
CA GLY A 101 -15.08 -1.38 -4.83
C GLY A 101 -15.06 0.06 -4.30
N TYR A 102 -13.88 0.60 -4.01
CA TYR A 102 -13.71 1.97 -3.54
C TYR A 102 -13.51 2.95 -4.69
N THR A 103 -14.13 4.11 -4.58
CA THR A 103 -13.96 5.25 -5.50
C THR A 103 -13.49 6.49 -4.73
N PHE A 104 -12.98 7.48 -5.47
CA PHE A 104 -12.35 8.65 -4.87
C PHE A 104 -12.82 9.95 -5.51
N ARG A 105 -13.11 10.94 -4.66
CA ARG A 105 -13.31 12.34 -5.08
C ARG A 105 -12.28 13.26 -4.43
N LYS A 106 -11.87 14.30 -5.16
CA LYS A 106 -11.02 15.35 -4.58
C LYS A 106 -11.81 16.09 -3.52
N LYS A 107 -11.26 16.22 -2.32
CA LYS A 107 -11.82 17.13 -1.31
C LYS A 107 -11.68 18.55 -1.86
N SER A 108 -12.80 19.23 -2.08
CA SER A 108 -12.80 20.64 -2.41
C SER A 108 -12.03 21.42 -1.32
N PRO A 109 -11.27 22.47 -1.69
CA PRO A 109 -10.80 23.41 -0.69
C PRO A 109 -12.04 23.88 0.09
N MET A 110 -12.02 23.81 1.42
CA MET A 110 -13.03 24.51 2.20
C MET A 110 -12.93 25.99 1.83
N PRO A 111 -14.05 26.68 1.57
CA PRO A 111 -14.05 28.13 1.35
C PRO A 111 -13.51 28.87 2.57
#